data_AF-A0A534J6F4-F1
#
_entry.id   AF-A0A534J6F4-F1
#
_cell.length_a   1.000
_cell.length_b   1.000
_cell.length_c   1.000
_cell.angle_alpha   90.00
_cell.angle_beta   90.00
_cell.angle_gamma   90.00
#
_symmetry.space_group_name_H-M   'P 1'
#
loop_
_entity.id
_entity.type
_entity.pdbx_description
1 polymer ?
#
loop_
_entity_poly.entity_id
_entity_poly.type
_entity_poly.pdbx_seq_one_letter_code
_entity_poly.pdbx_strand_id
1 'polypeptide(L)'
;MLGFGAGLLVAPLVIGSAWPWTLSELTGRAIGAWLVGIGFAAVHASWENDLSRTRPLEGGYAVFAVLQLVALARYSSELNWSTPAAWLYLAFLLSILFIGLFRWVIDRISERRRVGAPGGTG
;
A
#
# COMPACT_ATOMS: atom_id res chain seq x y z
N MET A 1 -9.87 -5.55 1.31
CA MET A 1 -10.01 -4.69 0.11
C MET A 1 -11.41 -4.81 -0.48
N LEU A 2 -11.80 -5.95 -1.07
CA LEU A 2 -13.10 -6.12 -1.74
C LEU A 2 -14.32 -5.88 -0.84
N GLY A 3 -14.45 -6.59 0.29
CA GLY A 3 -15.62 -6.45 1.18
C GLY A 3 -15.77 -5.04 1.75
N PHE A 4 -14.66 -4.44 2.21
CA PHE A 4 -14.67 -3.07 2.73
C PHE A 4 -14.99 -2.03 1.64
N GLY A 5 -14.42 -2.18 0.44
CA GLY A 5 -14.68 -1.30 -0.69
C GLY A 5 -16.13 -1.38 -1.19
N ALA A 6 -16.69 -2.59 -1.29
CA ALA A 6 -18.10 -2.79 -1.60
C ALA A 6 -19.01 -2.17 -0.52
N GLY A 7 -18.64 -2.33 0.75
CA GLY A 7 -19.32 -1.68 1.87
C GLY A 7 -19.35 -0.15 1.74
N LEU A 8 -18.21 0.47 1.39
CA LEU A 8 -18.13 1.91 1.14
C LEU A 8 -18.96 2.38 -0.06
N LEU A 9 -19.18 1.53 -1.08
CA LEU A 9 -20.05 1.88 -2.21
C LEU A 9 -21.53 1.92 -1.81
N VAL A 10 -21.97 0.93 -1.04
CA VAL A 10 -23.37 0.76 -0.64
C VAL A 10 -23.75 1.67 0.53
N ALA A 11 -22.92 1.70 1.58
CA ALA A 11 -23.18 2.42 2.83
C ALA A 11 -21.96 3.25 3.26
N PRO A 12 -21.58 4.29 2.49
CA PRO A 12 -20.35 5.06 2.70
C PRO A 12 -20.23 5.69 4.08
N LEU A 13 -21.33 6.20 4.66
CA LEU A 13 -21.28 6.86 5.97
C LEU A 13 -21.15 5.86 7.13
N VAL A 14 -21.77 4.68 7.01
CA VAL A 14 -21.72 3.65 8.05
C VAL A 14 -20.34 3.00 8.05
N ILE A 15 -19.88 2.53 6.89
CA ILE A 15 -18.58 1.87 6.76
C ILE A 15 -17.43 2.87 6.92
N GLY A 16 -17.63 4.10 6.44
CA GLY A 16 -16.67 5.20 6.59
C GLY A 16 -16.47 5.66 8.04
N SER A 17 -17.37 5.33 8.97
CA SER A 17 -17.14 5.60 10.40
C SER A 17 -15.95 4.84 10.98
N ALA A 18 -15.56 3.71 10.37
CA ALA A 18 -14.37 2.95 10.72
C ALA A 18 -13.09 3.54 10.10
N TRP A 19 -13.22 4.58 9.27
CA TRP A 19 -12.09 5.26 8.65
C TRP A 19 -11.41 6.21 9.66
N PRO A 20 -10.09 6.47 9.55
CA PRO A 20 -9.37 7.22 10.59
C PRO A 20 -9.70 8.72 10.61
N TRP A 21 -10.38 9.21 9.58
CA TRP A 21 -10.85 10.58 9.42
C TRP A 21 -12.23 10.59 8.76
N THR A 22 -12.93 11.72 8.89
CA THR A 22 -14.29 11.86 8.37
C THR A 22 -14.32 11.79 6.84
N LEU A 23 -15.19 10.92 6.31
CA LEU A 23 -15.43 10.79 4.88
C LEU A 23 -16.78 11.41 4.50
N SER A 24 -16.77 12.17 3.40
CA SER A 24 -18.02 12.51 2.71
C SER A 24 -18.56 11.29 1.97
N GLU A 25 -19.85 11.28 1.61
CA GLU A 25 -20.42 10.20 0.80
C GLU A 25 -19.66 9.98 -0.51
N LEU A 26 -19.32 11.08 -1.19
CA LEU A 26 -18.61 11.05 -2.47
C LEU A 26 -17.21 10.45 -2.30
N THR A 27 -16.45 10.95 -1.32
CA THR A 27 -15.09 10.47 -1.06
C THR A 27 -15.10 9.00 -0.62
N GLY A 28 -16.07 8.61 0.21
CA GLY A 28 -16.25 7.22 0.64
C GLY A 28 -16.50 6.28 -0.54
N ARG A 29 -17.44 6.61 -1.44
CA ARG A 29 -17.70 5.81 -2.65
C ARG A 29 -16.52 5.77 -3.62
N ALA A 30 -15.82 6.89 -3.80
CA ALA A 30 -14.62 6.95 -4.65
C ALA A 30 -13.51 6.03 -4.13
N ILE A 31 -13.22 6.08 -2.82
CA ILE A 31 -12.29 5.14 -2.17
C ILE A 31 -12.81 3.71 -2.32
N GLY A 32 -14.11 3.49 -2.13
CA GLY A 32 -14.75 2.18 -2.30
C GLY A 32 -14.51 1.57 -3.68
N ALA A 33 -14.77 2.33 -4.75
CA ALA A 33 -14.51 1.90 -6.13
C ALA A 33 -13.03 1.57 -6.36
N TRP A 34 -12.13 2.40 -5.84
CA TRP A 34 -10.69 2.18 -5.93
C TRP A 34 -10.24 0.88 -5.22
N LEU A 35 -10.72 0.64 -3.99
CA LEU A 35 -10.43 -0.57 -3.23
C LEU A 35 -10.98 -1.83 -3.89
N VAL A 36 -12.14 -1.74 -4.54
CA VAL A 36 -12.72 -2.85 -5.30
C VAL A 36 -11.86 -3.15 -6.53
N GLY A 37 -11.49 -2.13 -7.31
CA GLY A 37 -10.65 -2.29 -8.50
C GLY A 37 -9.28 -2.90 -8.19
N ILE A 38 -8.56 -2.36 -7.19
CA ILE A 38 -7.28 -2.91 -6.76
C ILE A 38 -7.46 -4.31 -6.15
N GLY A 39 -8.53 -4.53 -5.38
CA GLY A 39 -8.83 -5.84 -4.80
C GLY A 39 -9.02 -6.91 -5.88
N PHE A 40 -9.70 -6.56 -6.98
CA PHE A 40 -9.90 -7.45 -8.11
C PHE A 40 -8.59 -7.74 -8.85
N ALA A 41 -7.77 -6.70 -9.08
CA ALA A 41 -6.43 -6.86 -9.66
C ALA A 41 -5.53 -7.75 -8.79
N ALA A 42 -5.60 -7.63 -7.46
CA ALA A 42 -4.84 -8.47 -6.53
C ALA A 42 -5.30 -9.94 -6.55
N VAL A 43 -6.60 -10.20 -6.69
CA VAL A 43 -7.13 -11.56 -6.86
C VAL A 43 -6.61 -12.18 -8.17
N HIS A 44 -6.67 -11.42 -9.27
CA HIS A 44 -6.12 -11.86 -10.56
C HIS A 44 -4.62 -12.16 -10.48
N ALA A 45 -3.83 -11.27 -9.89
CA ALA A 45 -2.39 -11.48 -9.73
C ALA A 45 -2.06 -12.69 -8.84
N SER A 46 -2.87 -12.95 -7.81
CA SER A 46 -2.72 -14.11 -6.93
C SER A 46 -3.07 -15.42 -7.64
N TRP A 47 -4.00 -15.38 -8.60
CA TRP A 47 -4.37 -16.53 -9.41
C TRP A 47 -3.29 -16.86 -10.45
N GLU A 48 -2.67 -15.85 -11.07
CA GLU A 48 -1.56 -16.06 -12.02
C GLU A 48 -0.28 -16.63 -11.35
N ASN A 49 -0.16 -16.52 -10.02
CA ASN A 49 0.91 -17.07 -9.19
C ASN A 49 2.34 -16.75 -9.65
N ASP A 50 2.51 -15.67 -10.42
CA ASP A 50 3.81 -15.21 -10.92
C ASP A 50 4.25 -13.93 -10.19
N LEU A 51 4.87 -14.14 -9.03
CA LEU A 51 5.46 -13.09 -8.19
C LEU A 51 6.63 -12.34 -8.88
N SER A 52 7.12 -12.83 -10.02
CA SER A 52 8.21 -12.17 -10.75
C SER A 52 7.72 -10.93 -11.50
N ARG A 53 6.42 -10.88 -11.83
CA ARG A 53 5.80 -9.83 -12.64
C ARG A 53 5.34 -8.61 -11.85
N THR A 54 5.23 -8.72 -10.52
CA THR A 54 4.89 -7.63 -9.60
C THR A 54 6.08 -6.79 -9.14
N ARG A 55 7.32 -7.14 -9.54
CA ARG A 55 8.56 -6.41 -9.21
C ARG A 55 8.50 -4.89 -9.46
N PRO A 56 7.98 -4.38 -10.59
CA PRO A 56 7.93 -2.94 -10.85
C PRO A 56 6.99 -2.18 -9.91
N LEU A 57 5.98 -2.83 -9.33
CA LEU A 57 5.02 -2.19 -8.42
C LEU A 57 5.68 -1.79 -7.09
N GLU A 58 6.78 -2.44 -6.70
CA GLU A 58 7.35 -2.35 -5.35
C GLU A 58 7.96 -0.98 -5.04
N GLY A 59 8.67 -0.39 -6.02
CA GLY A 59 9.18 0.97 -5.88
C GLY A 59 8.05 2.00 -5.78
N GLY A 60 6.99 1.82 -6.56
CA GLY A 60 5.80 2.68 -6.53
C GLY A 60 5.09 2.62 -5.17
N TYR A 61 4.91 1.43 -4.61
CA TYR A 61 4.30 1.25 -3.29
C TYR A 61 5.16 1.82 -2.16
N ALA A 62 6.49 1.75 -2.25
CA ALA A 62 7.39 2.39 -1.28
C ALA A 62 7.27 3.92 -1.31
N VAL A 63 7.31 4.53 -2.51
CA VAL A 63 7.10 5.97 -2.67
C VAL A 63 5.71 6.39 -2.17
N PHE A 64 4.69 5.60 -2.50
CA PHE A 64 3.33 5.81 -2.01
C PHE A 64 3.25 5.80 -0.48
N ALA A 65 3.88 4.83 0.19
CA ALA A 65 3.93 4.76 1.65
C ALA A 65 4.64 5.98 2.26
N VAL A 66 5.76 6.42 1.67
CA VAL A 66 6.47 7.64 2.13
C VAL A 66 5.58 8.87 2.00
N LEU A 67 4.94 9.06 0.85
CA LEU A 67 4.04 10.20 0.63
C LEU A 67 2.87 10.19 1.63
N GLN A 68 2.31 9.02 1.93
CA GLN A 68 1.26 8.91 2.94
C GLN A 68 1.76 9.19 4.36
N LEU A 69 2.96 8.74 4.74
CA LEU A 69 3.56 9.08 6.03
C LEU A 69 3.83 10.58 6.16
N VAL A 70 4.30 11.24 5.09
CA VAL A 70 4.46 12.70 5.05
C VAL A 70 3.11 13.39 5.21
N ALA A 71 2.05 12.90 4.55
CA ALA A 71 0.70 13.43 4.71
C ALA A 71 0.18 13.25 6.14
N LEU A 72 0.38 12.08 6.76
CA LEU A 72 0.05 11.83 8.17
C LEU A 72 0.78 12.78 9.11
N ALA A 73 2.08 13.01 8.89
CA ALA A 73 2.86 13.92 9.72
C ALA A 73 2.38 15.38 9.57
N ARG A 74 2.05 15.79 8.34
CA ARG A 74 1.59 17.14 8.02
C ARG A 74 0.16 17.44 8.48
N TYR A 75 -0.74 16.48 8.35
CA TYR A 75 -2.17 16.60 8.65
C TYR A 75 -2.58 15.74 9.85
N SER A 76 -1.67 15.55 10.81
CA SER A 76 -1.87 14.67 11.97
C SER A 76 -3.09 15.08 12.81
N SER A 77 -3.45 16.36 12.83
CA SER A 77 -4.62 16.88 13.54
C SER A 77 -5.96 16.44 12.94
N GLU A 78 -5.98 16.02 11.67
CA GLU A 78 -7.21 15.53 11.02
C GLU A 78 -7.48 14.06 11.31
N LEU A 79 -6.46 13.31 11.78
CA LEU A 79 -6.63 11.93 12.16
C LEU A 79 -7.18 11.81 13.58
N ASN A 80 -8.17 10.94 13.73
CA ASN A 80 -8.71 10.61 15.05
C ASN A 80 -7.85 9.54 15.74
N TRP A 81 -6.78 9.97 16.40
CA TRP A 81 -5.84 9.11 17.15
C TRP A 81 -6.45 8.36 18.34
N SER A 82 -7.66 8.76 18.78
CA SER A 82 -8.39 8.03 19.84
C SER A 82 -8.97 6.70 19.35
N THR A 83 -8.99 6.48 18.02
CA THR A 83 -9.53 5.26 17.42
C THR A 83 -8.42 4.26 17.08
N PRO A 84 -8.67 2.94 17.24
CA PRO A 84 -7.74 1.90 16.80
C PRO A 84 -7.43 1.96 15.29
N ALA A 85 -8.37 2.49 14.48
CA ALA A 85 -8.23 2.59 13.03
C ALA A 85 -7.01 3.44 12.61
N ALA A 86 -6.73 4.53 13.32
CA ALA A 86 -5.57 5.39 13.04
C ALA A 86 -4.25 4.64 13.22
N TRP A 87 -4.13 3.85 14.30
CA TRP A 87 -2.94 3.05 14.58
C TRP A 87 -2.78 1.88 13.61
N LEU A 88 -3.87 1.21 13.25
CA LEU A 88 -3.86 0.16 12.23
C LEU A 88 -3.41 0.71 10.87
N TYR A 89 -3.90 1.91 10.50
CA TYR A 89 -3.49 2.58 9.27
C TYR A 89 -1.99 2.92 9.29
N LEU A 90 -1.48 3.50 10.38
CA LEU A 90 -0.05 3.78 10.54
C LEU A 90 0.80 2.50 10.46
N ALA A 91 0.43 1.46 11.20
CA ALA A 91 1.14 0.18 11.20
C ALA A 91 1.16 -0.45 9.80
N PHE A 92 0.05 -0.36 9.07
CA PHE A 92 -0.03 -0.83 7.68
C PHE A 92 0.97 -0.09 6.77
N LEU A 93 1.07 1.24 6.86
CA LEU A 93 2.03 2.01 6.06
C LEU A 93 3.49 1.69 6.41
N LEU A 94 3.79 1.55 7.70
CA LEU A 94 5.12 1.14 8.13
C LEU A 94 5.48 -0.25 7.59
N SER A 95 4.53 -1.19 7.55
CA SER A 95 4.75 -2.52 6.98
C SER A 95 5.06 -2.47 5.47
N ILE A 96 4.33 -1.64 4.71
CA ILE A 96 4.58 -1.46 3.27
C ILE A 96 5.96 -0.86 3.05
N LEU A 97 6.30 0.18 3.81
CA LEU A 97 7.60 0.84 3.72
C LEU A 97 8.75 -0.12 4.05
N PHE A 98 8.58 -0.93 5.11
CA PHE A 98 9.56 -1.94 5.50
C PHE A 98 9.79 -2.95 4.38
N ILE A 99 8.72 -3.52 3.81
CA ILE A 99 8.81 -4.48 2.70
C ILE A 99 9.51 -3.83 1.48
N GLY A 100 9.14 -2.61 1.13
CA GLY A 100 9.76 -1.89 0.01
C GLY A 100 11.25 -1.59 0.22
N LEU A 101 11.64 -1.18 1.43
CA LEU A 101 13.02 -0.86 1.75
C LEU A 101 13.92 -2.11 1.81
N PHE A 102 13.43 -3.21 2.42
CA PHE A 102 14.19 -4.46 2.50
C PHE A 102 14.53 -5.00 1.11
N ARG A 103 13.60 -4.89 0.16
CA ARG A 103 13.82 -5.35 -1.22
C ARG A 103 14.76 -4.45 -2.01
N TRP A 104 14.62 -3.13 -1.88
CA TRP A 104 15.57 -2.17 -2.47
C TRP A 104 17.02 -2.41 -1.99
N VAL A 105 17.19 -2.71 -0.70
CA VAL A 105 18.50 -3.04 -0.12
C VAL A 105 19.05 -4.35 -0.69
N ILE A 106 18.21 -5.40 -0.82
CA ILE A 106 18.62 -6.69 -1.41
C ILE A 106 19.02 -6.53 -2.87
N ASP A 107 18.23 -5.79 -3.66
CA ASP A 107 18.52 -5.55 -5.08
C ASP A 107 19.86 -4.83 -5.25
N ARG A 108 20.12 -3.78 -4.46
CA ARG A 108 21.41 -3.05 -4.45
C ARG A 108 22.60 -3.92 -4.03
N ILE A 109 22.41 -4.87 -3.13
CA ILE A 109 23.48 -5.81 -2.71
C ILE A 109 23.75 -6.84 -3.82
N SER A 110 22.71 -7.28 -4.54
CA SER A 110 22.83 -8.27 -5.62
C SER A 110 23.45 -7.70 -6.89
N GLU A 111 23.18 -6.44 -7.25
CA GLU A 111 23.85 -5.74 -8.36
C GLU A 111 25.36 -5.61 -8.10
N ARG A 112 25.77 -5.29 -6.87
CA ARG A 112 27.19 -5.20 -6.49
C ARG A 112 27.93 -6.53 -6.64
N ARG A 113 27.27 -7.68 -6.42
CA ARG A 113 27.88 -9.00 -6.63
C ARG A 113 28.05 -9.36 -8.11
N ARG A 114 27.16 -8.89 -9.00
CA ARG A 114 27.27 -9.13 -10.45
C ARG A 114 28.37 -8.29 -11.10
N VAL A 115 28.56 -7.04 -10.65
CA VAL A 115 29.60 -6.14 -11.16
C VAL A 115 31.00 -6.53 -10.64
N GLY A 116 31.08 -7.19 -9.49
CA GLY A 116 32.33 -7.68 -8.90
C GLY A 116 32.76 -9.10 -9.32
N ALA A 117 31.99 -9.81 -10.14
CA ALA A 117 32.40 -11.09 -10.68
C ALA A 117 33.46 -10.84 -11.78
N PRO A 118 34.72 -11.25 -11.60
CA PRO A 118 35.68 -11.21 -12.70
C PRO A 118 35.11 -12.04 -13.85
N GLY A 119 35.17 -11.51 -15.06
CA GLY A 119 34.78 -12.24 -16.28
C GLY A 119 35.54 -13.56 -16.35
N GLY A 120 34.90 -14.62 -15.88
CA GLY A 120 35.37 -15.99 -16.05
C GLY A 120 34.75 -16.53 -17.32
N THR A 121 35.48 -16.44 -18.42
CA THR A 121 35.65 -17.47 -19.46
C THR A 121 36.43 -16.90 -20.63
N GLY A 122 37.50 -17.57 -21.02
CA GLY A 122 38.29 -17.33 -22.23
C GLY A 122 39.74 -17.73 -22.03
#